data_AF-A0A519HC24-F1
#
_entry.id   AF-A0A519HC24-F1
#
_cell.length_a   1.000
_cell.length_b   1.000
_cell.length_c   1.000
_cell.angle_alpha   90.00
_cell.angle_beta   90.00
_cell.angle_gamma   90.00
#
_symmetry.space_group_name_H-M   'P 1'
#
loop_
_entity.id
_entity.type
_entity.pdbx_description
1 polymer ?
#
loop_
_entity_poly.entity_id
_entity_poly.type
_entity_poly.pdbx_seq_one_letter_code
_entity_poly.pdbx_strand_id
1 'polypeptide(L)' 'MKVVLLERVENLGAIGDVVSVKDGFARNFLLPRDKARRA' A
#
# COMPACT_ATOMS: atom_id res chain seq x y z
N MET A 1 -1.42 8.24 5.00
CA MET A 1 -0.07 7.83 4.55
C MET A 1 -0.05 7.55 3.05
N LYS A 2 0.96 8.03 2.32
CA LYS A 2 1.16 7.65 0.90
C LYS A 2 2.07 6.42 0.80
N VAL A 3 1.69 5.47 -0.06
CA VAL A 3 2.45 4.24 -0.30
C VAL A 3 2.41 3.88 -1.79
N VAL A 4 3.48 3.26 -2.28
CA VAL A 4 3.56 2.60 -3.60
C VAL A 4 3.17 1.14 -3.44
N LEU A 5 2.22 0.67 -4.24
CA LEU A 5 1.82 -0.74 -4.24
C LEU A 5 2.84 -1.60 -4.99
N LEU A 6 3.26 -2.70 -4.36
CA LEU A 6 4.19 -3.68 -4.92
C LEU A 6 3.49 -4.87 -5.58
N GLU A 7 2.21 -5.06 -5.27
CA GLU A 7 1.32 -6.03 -5.91
C GLU A 7 -0.04 -5.39 -6.19
N ARG A 8 -0.86 -6.05 -7.03
CA ARG A 8 -2.25 -5.63 -7.23
C ARG A 8 -3.02 -5.89 -5.95
N VAL A 9 -3.66 -4.85 -5.41
CA VAL A 9 -4.53 -4.96 -4.24
C VAL A 9 -5.95 -4.63 -4.65
N GLU A 10 -6.85 -5.59 -4.46
CA GLU A 10 -8.28 -5.40 -4.78
C GLU A 10 -8.84 -4.17 -4.06
N ASN A 11 -9.62 -3.37 -4.80
CA ASN A 11 -10.22 -2.12 -4.34
C ASN A 11 -9.22 -1.02 -3.91
N LEU A 12 -7.94 -1.15 -4.27
CA LEU A 12 -6.92 -0.16 -3.94
C LEU A 12 -6.17 0.36 -5.17
N GLY A 13 -5.64 -0.55 -6.00
CA GLY A 13 -4.86 -0.16 -7.18
C GLY A 13 -4.03 -1.29 -7.77
N ALA A 14 -3.29 -0.96 -8.83
CA ALA A 14 -2.35 -1.84 -9.49
C ALA A 14 -0.91 -1.68 -8.94
N ILE A 15 0.00 -2.54 -9.41
CA ILE A 15 1.43 -2.42 -9.11
C ILE A 15 1.95 -1.06 -9.59
N GLY A 16 2.72 -0.39 -8.73
CA GLY A 16 3.35 0.89 -9.03
C GLY A 16 2.49 2.11 -8.70
N ASP A 17 1.20 1.91 -8.39
CA ASP A 17 0.31 3.02 -8.05
C ASP A 17 0.68 3.63 -6.69
N VAL A 18 0.72 4.97 -6.63
CA VAL A 18 0.84 5.71 -5.38
C VAL A 18 -0.55 5.99 -4.84
N VAL A 19 -0.90 5.33 -3.73
CA VAL A 19 -2.21 5.46 -3.10
C VAL A 19 -2.10 6.09 -1.71
N SER A 20 -3.12 6.85 -1.34
CA SER A 20 -3.24 7.42 0.00
C SER A 20 -4.16 6.54 0.84
N VAL A 21 -3.62 5.95 1.91
CA VAL A 21 -4.35 5.06 2.80
C VAL A 21 -4.29 5.55 4.24
N LYS A 22 -5.20 5.05 5.08
CA LYS A 22 -5.14 5.25 6.53
C LYS A 22 -3.83 4.67 7.06
N ASP A 23 -3.21 5.38 7.99
CA ASP A 23 -1.90 4.98 8.48
C ASP A 23 -1.90 3.60 9.16
N GLY A 24 -2.98 3.25 9.86
CA GLY A 24 -3.12 1.91 10.47
C GLY A 24 -3.12 0.80 9.43
N PHE A 25 -3.73 1.02 8.26
CA PHE A 25 -3.75 0.05 7.17
C PHE A 25 -2.36 -0.10 6.53
N ALA A 26 -1.65 1.01 6.32
CA ALA A 26 -0.27 0.95 5.86
C ALA A 26 0.64 0.22 6.87
N ARG A 27 0.61 0.63 8.15
CA ARG A 27 1.51 0.12 9.20
C ARG A 27 1.24 -1.32 9.61
N ASN A 28 -0.03 -1.76 9.63
CA ASN A 28 -0.40 -3.07 10.18
C ASN A 28 -0.69 -4.13 9.11
N PHE A 29 -0.98 -3.73 7.86
CA PHE A 29 -1.37 -4.66 6.80
C PHE A 29 -0.41 -4.63 5.62
N LEU A 30 -0.17 -3.44 5.02
CA LEU A 30 0.57 -3.35 3.76
C LEU A 30 2.09 -3.50 3.95
N LEU A 31 2.68 -2.76 4.90
CA LEU A 31 4.12 -2.76 5.12
C LEU A 31 4.65 -4.09 5.69
N PRO A 32 4.01 -4.73 6.70
CA PRO A 32 4.52 -6.00 7.26
C PRO A 32 4.37 -7.19 6.31
N ARG A 33 3.56 -7.06 5.26
CA ARG A 33 3.33 -8.11 4.26
C ARG A 33 4.02 -7.82 2.93
N ASP A 34 4.89 -6.81 2.88
CA ASP A 34 5.59 -6.36 1.68
C ASP A 34 4.68 -6.06 0.47
N LYS A 35 3.40 -5.72 0.71
CA LYS A 35 2.43 -5.39 -0.33
C LYS A 35 2.57 -3.96 -0.84
N ALA A 36 3.22 -3.11 -0.06
CA ALA A 36 3.48 -1.71 -0.42
C ALA A 36 4.77 -1.21 0.21
N ARG A 37 5.36 -0.15 -0.37
CA ARG A 37 6.48 0.62 0.18
C ARG A 37 6.03 2.04 0.49
N ARG A 38 6.71 2.71 1.43
CA ARG A 38 6.48 4.15 1.63
C ARG A 38 6.89 4.88 0.36
N ALA A 39 5.98 5.72 -0.14
CA ALA A 39 6.25 6.64 -1.24
C ALA A 39 7.03 7.85 -0.73
#